data_AF-A0A8J7FSL4-F1
#
_entry.id   AF-A0A8J7FSL4-F1
#
_cell.length_a   1.000
_cell.length_b   1.000
_cell.length_c   1.000
_cell.angle_alpha   90.00
_cell.angle_beta   90.00
_cell.angle_gamma   90.00
#
_symmetry.space_group_name_H-M   'P 1'
#
loop_
_entity.id
_entity.type
_entity.pdbx_description
1 polymer ?
#
loop_
_entity_poly.entity_id
_entity_poly.type
_entity_poly.pdbx_seq_one_letter_code
_entity_poly.pdbx_strand_id
1 'polypeptide(L)'
;MADWSIWNALEEWRSRRHELDAVFAYAGINNNLETQVNRICVDLKRQPPTPPLVTGDPSRDGVELARYYEGYYRHFDDSLEKAESLLRQPWVPEAESLAQVIHAEISRLRAKLRSEPGRNPGFAELEQLLQHYIRLDSPGHPVEQGILQDRRNTLIDTGGFPLLVQHSLASPYSEQIPPLTSDAFKALLAEKANTYLATPWLQTRLITGWYITLALDQAISHKKRDALDDARLRAHLKRRWPSLSLLLPHFDHADQIWYLALVIMSLLAFFSEHWLIGGLLMGWLYLSLLAHRRERIFIETRREHLAERAKAMKKVRDRFVQSQLPNDKLSFLVRQFDEHGEYFDPSIFELIRLYQLES
;
A
#
# COMPACT_ATOMS: atom_id res chain seq x y z
N MET A 1 14.20 -6.94 -23.92
CA MET A 1 14.46 -7.94 -22.87
C MET A 1 13.18 -8.06 -22.07
N ALA A 2 12.44 -9.16 -22.23
CA ALA A 2 11.15 -9.35 -21.56
C ALA A 2 11.36 -9.56 -20.05
N ASP A 3 10.97 -8.56 -19.26
CA ASP A 3 10.12 -8.64 -18.06
C ASP A 3 10.34 -9.77 -17.03
N TRP A 4 11.59 -10.17 -16.81
CA TRP A 4 11.94 -10.97 -15.62
C TRP A 4 11.64 -10.22 -14.31
N SER A 5 11.64 -8.88 -14.34
CA SER A 5 11.18 -8.03 -13.24
C SER A 5 9.69 -8.18 -12.94
N ILE A 6 8.85 -8.42 -13.95
CA ILE A 6 7.41 -8.63 -13.77
C ILE A 6 7.17 -10.00 -13.11
N TRP A 7 7.90 -11.03 -13.52
CA TRP A 7 7.82 -12.36 -12.89
C TRP A 7 8.30 -12.33 -11.44
N ASN A 8 9.41 -11.68 -11.14
CA ASN A 8 9.88 -11.52 -9.76
C ASN A 8 8.91 -10.70 -8.91
N ALA A 9 8.32 -9.64 -9.47
CA ALA A 9 7.27 -8.89 -8.80
C ALA A 9 6.06 -9.79 -8.52
N LEU A 10 5.56 -10.54 -9.51
CA LEU A 10 4.43 -11.47 -9.33
C LEU A 10 4.72 -12.57 -8.30
N GLU A 11 5.94 -13.10 -8.25
CA GLU A 11 6.38 -14.07 -7.24
C GLU A 11 6.43 -13.45 -5.85
N GLU A 12 6.90 -12.20 -5.73
CA GLU A 12 6.90 -11.41 -4.50
C GLU A 12 5.48 -11.05 -4.03
N TRP A 13 4.59 -10.73 -4.98
CA TRP A 13 3.17 -10.53 -4.73
C TRP A 13 2.49 -11.80 -4.24
N ARG A 14 2.82 -12.94 -4.86
CA ARG A 14 2.31 -14.25 -4.45
C ARG A 14 2.85 -14.66 -3.08
N SER A 15 4.13 -14.40 -2.82
CA SER A 15 4.75 -14.75 -1.54
C SER A 15 4.22 -13.89 -0.40
N ARG A 16 3.90 -12.60 -0.62
CA ARG A 16 3.33 -11.69 0.38
C ARG A 16 1.81 -11.74 0.51
N ARG A 17 1.12 -12.54 -0.32
CA ARG A 17 -0.35 -12.67 -0.29
C ARG A 17 -0.90 -13.07 1.09
N HIS A 18 -0.17 -13.91 1.81
CA HIS A 18 -0.56 -14.36 3.15
C HIS A 18 -0.67 -13.21 4.16
N GLU A 19 0.05 -12.10 3.97
CA GLU A 19 -0.06 -10.89 4.80
C GLU A 19 -1.42 -10.19 4.63
N LEU A 20 -2.11 -10.43 3.51
CA LEU A 20 -3.43 -9.86 3.20
C LEU A 20 -4.58 -10.82 3.50
N ASP A 21 -4.30 -12.08 3.88
CA ASP A 21 -5.34 -13.09 4.09
C ASP A 21 -6.36 -12.66 5.16
N ALA A 22 -5.90 -12.05 6.25
CA ALA A 22 -6.79 -11.51 7.27
C ALA A 22 -7.68 -10.37 6.73
N VAL A 23 -7.12 -9.45 5.94
CA VAL A 23 -7.87 -8.34 5.34
C VAL A 23 -8.93 -8.84 4.35
N PHE A 24 -8.56 -9.80 3.50
CA PHE A 24 -9.49 -10.43 2.57
C PHE A 24 -10.59 -11.22 3.30
N ALA A 25 -10.25 -11.89 4.38
CA ALA A 25 -11.21 -12.59 5.23
C ALA A 25 -12.23 -11.64 5.86
N TYR A 26 -11.80 -10.48 6.37
CA TYR A 26 -12.70 -9.43 6.90
C TYR A 26 -13.67 -8.90 5.83
N ALA A 27 -13.24 -8.84 4.57
CA ALA A 27 -14.07 -8.48 3.42
C ALA A 27 -14.93 -9.64 2.87
N GLY A 28 -14.89 -10.81 3.50
CA GLY A 28 -15.62 -12.01 3.07
C GLY A 28 -15.14 -12.55 1.71
N ILE A 29 -13.85 -12.42 1.42
CA ILE A 29 -13.21 -12.98 0.22
C ILE A 29 -12.47 -14.26 0.62
N ASN A 30 -12.98 -15.39 0.14
CA ASN A 30 -12.43 -16.71 0.43
C ASN A 30 -11.62 -17.23 -0.75
N ASN A 31 -10.40 -17.72 -0.52
CA ASN A 31 -9.64 -18.46 -1.54
C ASN A 31 -9.35 -19.92 -1.17
N ASN A 32 -9.46 -20.31 0.11
CA ASN A 32 -8.98 -21.61 0.60
C ASN A 32 -9.93 -22.32 1.58
N LEU A 33 -10.83 -21.62 2.28
CA LEU A 33 -11.71 -22.22 3.29
C LEU A 33 -12.69 -23.23 2.68
N GLU A 34 -13.15 -22.99 1.45
CA GLU A 34 -14.05 -23.94 0.77
C GLU A 34 -13.36 -25.29 0.55
N THR A 35 -12.12 -25.26 0.06
CA THR A 35 -11.29 -26.46 -0.10
C THR A 35 -11.01 -27.14 1.24
N GLN A 36 -10.76 -26.39 2.30
CA GLN A 36 -10.53 -26.93 3.64
C GLN A 36 -11.79 -27.61 4.21
N VAL A 37 -12.97 -26.97 4.12
CA VAL A 37 -14.23 -27.59 4.56
C VAL A 37 -14.55 -28.82 3.73
N ASN A 38 -14.40 -28.77 2.41
CA ASN A 38 -14.61 -29.95 1.57
C ASN A 38 -13.71 -31.12 2.00
N ARG A 39 -12.44 -30.85 2.34
CA ARG A 39 -11.52 -31.87 2.86
C ARG A 39 -11.96 -32.40 4.22
N ILE A 40 -12.42 -31.54 5.13
CA ILE A 40 -12.95 -31.95 6.44
C ILE A 40 -14.20 -32.81 6.26
N CYS A 41 -15.15 -32.41 5.41
CA CYS A 41 -16.35 -33.18 5.11
C CYS A 41 -16.02 -34.56 4.51
N VAL A 42 -15.03 -34.63 3.62
CA VAL A 42 -14.55 -35.92 3.09
C VAL A 42 -13.92 -36.78 4.18
N ASP A 43 -13.09 -36.18 5.05
CA ASP A 43 -12.46 -36.89 6.16
C ASP A 43 -13.50 -37.43 7.17
N LEU A 44 -14.55 -36.66 7.48
CA LEU A 44 -15.66 -37.08 8.34
C LEU A 44 -16.51 -38.22 7.76
N LYS A 45 -16.53 -38.38 6.43
CA LYS A 45 -17.23 -39.49 5.74
C LYS A 45 -16.40 -40.75 5.59
N ARG A 46 -15.11 -40.73 5.98
CA ARG A 46 -14.27 -41.91 5.87
C ARG A 46 -14.80 -43.02 6.77
N GLN A 47 -14.66 -44.25 6.30
CA GLN A 47 -15.05 -45.40 7.11
C GLN A 47 -14.16 -45.48 8.35
N PRO A 48 -14.74 -45.73 9.53
CA PRO A 48 -13.95 -45.97 10.73
C PRO A 48 -13.07 -47.21 10.55
N PRO A 49 -12.05 -47.40 11.39
CA PRO A 49 -11.31 -48.65 11.44
C PRO A 49 -12.26 -49.85 11.54
N THR A 50 -11.85 -50.98 10.97
CA THR A 50 -12.63 -52.22 11.02
C THR A 50 -12.61 -52.79 12.44
N PRO A 51 -13.76 -53.20 13.00
CA PRO A 51 -13.80 -53.84 14.31
C PRO A 51 -12.98 -55.15 14.30
N PRO A 52 -12.30 -55.50 15.41
CA PRO A 52 -11.52 -56.73 15.51
C PRO A 52 -12.43 -57.96 15.42
N LEU A 53 -11.91 -59.04 14.84
CA LEU A 53 -12.60 -60.33 14.80
C LEU A 53 -12.58 -60.96 16.20
N VAL A 54 -13.73 -61.45 16.65
CA VAL A 54 -13.90 -62.10 17.96
C VAL A 54 -13.20 -63.46 17.91
N THR A 55 -12.21 -63.67 18.79
CA THR A 55 -11.42 -64.90 18.83
C THR A 55 -11.94 -65.92 19.82
N GLY A 56 -12.86 -65.53 20.71
CA GLY A 56 -13.48 -66.38 21.74
C GLY A 56 -12.71 -66.41 23.06
N ASP A 57 -11.57 -65.71 23.14
CA ASP A 57 -10.84 -65.47 24.39
C ASP A 57 -11.28 -64.13 24.98
N PRO A 58 -12.02 -64.13 26.11
CA PRO A 58 -12.60 -62.91 26.67
C PRO A 58 -11.55 -61.89 27.14
N SER A 59 -10.36 -62.35 27.52
CA SER A 59 -9.29 -61.48 27.99
C SER A 59 -8.62 -60.72 26.86
N ARG A 60 -8.36 -61.43 25.75
CA ARG A 60 -7.76 -60.88 24.54
C ARG A 60 -8.74 -60.03 23.74
N ASP A 61 -9.97 -60.50 23.59
CA ASP A 61 -11.03 -59.80 22.87
C ASP A 61 -11.35 -58.46 23.57
N GLY A 62 -11.33 -58.40 24.91
CA GLY A 62 -11.53 -57.15 25.66
C GLY A 62 -10.45 -56.09 25.41
N VAL A 63 -9.17 -56.49 25.34
CA VAL A 63 -8.04 -55.58 25.08
C VAL A 63 -8.06 -55.05 23.64
N GLU A 64 -8.32 -55.92 22.67
CA GLU A 64 -8.40 -55.53 21.26
C GLU A 64 -9.61 -54.63 20.98
N LEU A 65 -10.73 -54.88 21.66
CA LEU A 65 -11.93 -54.05 21.55
C LEU A 65 -11.75 -52.67 22.21
N ALA A 66 -11.02 -52.60 23.33
CA ALA A 66 -10.64 -51.31 23.93
C ALA A 66 -9.69 -50.50 23.02
N ARG A 67 -8.68 -51.13 22.42
CA ARG A 67 -7.79 -50.50 21.43
C ARG A 67 -8.56 -50.02 20.20
N TYR A 68 -9.53 -50.82 19.75
CA TYR A 68 -10.42 -50.45 18.67
C TYR A 68 -11.21 -49.19 18.98
N TYR A 69 -11.82 -49.09 20.16
CA TYR A 69 -12.58 -47.90 20.57
C TYR A 69 -11.72 -46.65 20.69
N GLU A 70 -10.48 -46.80 21.15
CA GLU A 70 -9.51 -45.69 21.18
C GLU A 70 -9.13 -45.23 19.77
N GLY A 71 -8.84 -46.17 18.86
CA GLY A 71 -8.55 -45.85 17.46
C GLY A 71 -9.74 -45.25 16.71
N TYR A 72 -10.95 -45.75 16.99
CA TYR A 72 -12.21 -45.22 16.49
C TYR A 72 -12.43 -43.77 16.92
N TYR A 73 -12.22 -43.45 18.20
CA TYR A 73 -12.38 -42.09 18.72
C TYR A 73 -11.34 -41.16 18.08
N ARG A 74 -10.06 -41.53 18.07
CA ARG A 74 -8.98 -40.72 17.47
C ARG A 74 -9.23 -40.41 16.00
N HIS A 75 -9.71 -41.40 15.23
CA HIS A 75 -10.00 -41.22 13.80
C HIS A 75 -10.95 -40.04 13.53
N PHE A 76 -12.03 -39.93 14.31
CA PHE A 76 -12.99 -38.84 14.16
C PHE A 76 -12.55 -37.56 14.86
N ASP A 77 -11.88 -37.66 16.02
CA ASP A 77 -11.40 -36.50 16.76
C ASP A 77 -10.39 -35.67 15.93
N ASP A 78 -9.49 -36.33 15.18
CA ASP A 78 -8.58 -35.66 14.24
C ASP A 78 -9.31 -34.77 13.23
N SER A 79 -10.50 -35.19 12.77
CA SER A 79 -11.29 -34.42 11.81
C SER A 79 -12.07 -33.29 12.47
N LEU A 80 -12.54 -33.51 13.70
CA LEU A 80 -13.19 -32.48 14.52
C LEU A 80 -12.19 -31.39 14.95
N GLU A 81 -10.95 -31.77 15.30
CA GLU A 81 -9.86 -30.82 15.57
C GLU A 81 -9.52 -29.96 14.35
N LYS A 82 -9.54 -30.54 13.13
CA LYS A 82 -9.38 -29.74 11.90
C LYS A 82 -10.51 -28.74 11.71
N ALA A 83 -11.75 -29.11 12.03
CA ALA A 83 -12.88 -28.18 12.01
C ALA A 83 -12.71 -27.06 13.04
N GLU A 84 -12.27 -27.35 14.26
CA GLU A 84 -11.98 -26.33 15.26
C GLU A 84 -10.81 -25.42 14.85
N SER A 85 -9.78 -25.99 14.22
CA SER A 85 -8.65 -25.22 13.68
C SER A 85 -9.09 -24.26 12.57
N LEU A 86 -10.05 -24.67 11.74
CA LEU A 86 -10.64 -23.79 10.72
C LEU A 86 -11.37 -22.60 11.35
N LEU A 87 -12.11 -22.80 12.44
CA LEU A 87 -12.82 -21.72 13.13
C LEU A 87 -11.89 -20.70 13.81
N ARG A 88 -10.63 -21.07 14.07
CA ARG A 88 -9.61 -20.16 14.62
C ARG A 88 -8.96 -19.27 13.56
N GLN A 89 -9.13 -19.58 12.28
CA GLN A 89 -8.59 -18.76 11.20
C GLN A 89 -9.33 -17.41 11.13
N PRO A 90 -8.65 -16.33 10.70
CA PRO A 90 -9.31 -15.04 10.54
C PRO A 90 -10.47 -15.19 9.55
N TRP A 91 -11.66 -14.80 9.99
CA TRP A 91 -12.87 -14.79 9.18
C TRP A 91 -13.75 -13.58 9.54
N VAL A 92 -14.86 -13.44 8.84
CA VAL A 92 -15.82 -12.35 9.03
C VAL A 92 -16.32 -12.35 10.49
N PRO A 93 -16.21 -11.22 11.24
CA PRO A 93 -16.65 -11.15 12.64
C PRO A 93 -18.11 -11.56 12.86
N GLU A 94 -18.99 -11.24 11.91
CA GLU A 94 -20.41 -11.59 11.96
C GLU A 94 -20.66 -13.11 11.98
N ALA A 95 -19.71 -13.91 11.48
CA ALA A 95 -19.78 -15.36 11.49
C ALA A 95 -19.46 -15.98 12.87
N GLU A 96 -19.02 -15.19 13.87
CA GLU A 96 -18.66 -15.68 15.20
C GLU A 96 -19.84 -16.39 15.89
N SER A 97 -21.05 -15.87 15.72
CA SER A 97 -22.28 -16.50 16.24
C SER A 97 -22.46 -17.93 15.72
N LEU A 98 -22.21 -18.14 14.43
CA LEU A 98 -22.27 -19.45 13.80
C LEU A 98 -21.10 -20.35 14.21
N ALA A 99 -19.91 -19.78 14.42
CA ALA A 99 -18.76 -20.52 14.94
C ALA A 99 -19.05 -21.12 16.34
N GLN A 100 -19.76 -20.38 17.20
CA GLN A 100 -20.19 -20.87 18.52
C GLN A 100 -21.16 -22.05 18.40
N VAL A 101 -22.10 -21.99 17.45
CA VAL A 101 -23.02 -23.11 17.17
C VAL A 101 -22.24 -24.35 16.69
N ILE A 102 -21.25 -24.16 15.82
CA ILE A 102 -20.39 -25.26 15.36
C ILE A 102 -19.58 -25.86 16.52
N HIS A 103 -19.03 -25.04 17.42
CA HIS A 103 -18.32 -25.53 18.60
C HIS A 103 -19.22 -26.35 19.55
N ALA A 104 -20.46 -25.93 19.74
CA ALA A 104 -21.44 -26.68 20.52
C ALA A 104 -21.75 -28.04 19.87
N GLU A 105 -21.88 -28.07 18.54
CA GLU A 105 -22.14 -29.30 17.79
C GLU A 105 -20.94 -30.26 17.83
N ILE A 106 -19.71 -29.76 17.68
CA ILE A 106 -18.49 -30.55 17.84
C ILE A 106 -18.42 -31.17 19.23
N SER A 107 -18.75 -30.41 20.27
CA SER A 107 -18.78 -30.90 21.65
C SER A 107 -19.84 -31.99 21.85
N ARG A 108 -21.03 -31.83 21.26
CA ARG A 108 -22.10 -32.85 21.25
C ARG A 108 -21.63 -34.13 20.57
N LEU A 109 -20.99 -34.02 19.41
CA LEU A 109 -20.47 -35.15 18.65
C LEU A 109 -19.37 -35.89 19.41
N ARG A 110 -18.43 -35.17 20.06
CA ARG A 110 -17.42 -35.79 20.93
C ARG A 110 -18.05 -36.55 22.10
N ALA A 111 -19.09 -36.00 22.73
CA ALA A 111 -19.82 -36.69 23.79
C ALA A 111 -20.50 -37.97 23.27
N LYS A 112 -21.13 -37.91 22.10
CA LYS A 112 -21.80 -39.05 21.46
C LYS A 112 -20.82 -40.16 21.04
N LEU A 113 -19.65 -39.80 20.52
CA LEU A 113 -18.58 -40.74 20.18
C LEU A 113 -18.06 -41.51 21.40
N ARG A 114 -18.07 -40.87 22.58
CA ARG A 114 -17.68 -41.52 23.85
C ARG A 114 -18.79 -42.38 24.44
N SER A 115 -20.05 -42.01 24.28
CA SER A 115 -21.18 -42.79 24.81
C SER A 115 -21.54 -44.00 23.95
N GLU A 116 -21.35 -43.93 22.63
CA GLU A 116 -21.71 -44.99 21.68
C GLU A 116 -20.52 -45.36 20.76
N PRO A 117 -19.47 -46.02 21.28
CA PRO A 117 -18.29 -46.33 20.48
C PRO A 117 -18.61 -47.37 19.39
N GLY A 118 -18.09 -47.15 18.18
CA GLY A 118 -18.29 -48.03 17.02
C GLY A 118 -19.52 -47.75 16.16
N ARG A 119 -20.39 -46.79 16.53
CA ARG A 119 -21.52 -46.33 15.70
C ARG A 119 -21.26 -44.95 15.12
N ASN A 120 -21.40 -44.78 13.81
CA ASN A 120 -21.25 -43.46 13.19
C ASN A 120 -22.29 -42.47 13.77
N PRO A 121 -21.87 -41.36 14.42
CA PRO A 121 -22.78 -40.42 15.08
C PRO A 121 -23.66 -39.64 14.10
N GLY A 122 -23.28 -39.61 12.80
CA GLY A 122 -23.91 -38.82 11.75
C GLY A 122 -23.39 -37.39 11.75
N PHE A 123 -22.64 -37.01 10.71
CA PHE A 123 -22.00 -35.68 10.61
C PHE A 123 -22.75 -34.68 9.71
N ALA A 124 -23.96 -35.03 9.24
CA ALA A 124 -24.70 -34.22 8.26
C ALA A 124 -25.00 -32.79 8.75
N GLU A 125 -25.34 -32.65 10.04
CA GLU A 125 -25.62 -31.35 10.65
C GLU A 125 -24.35 -30.48 10.71
N LEU A 126 -23.21 -31.05 11.13
CA LEU A 126 -21.92 -30.37 11.14
C LEU A 126 -21.49 -29.96 9.72
N GLU A 127 -21.69 -30.82 8.72
CA GLU A 127 -21.39 -30.50 7.31
C GLU A 127 -22.20 -29.30 6.81
N GLN A 128 -23.50 -29.27 7.11
CA GLN A 128 -24.37 -28.14 6.74
C GLN A 128 -23.92 -26.86 7.42
N LEU A 129 -23.65 -26.91 8.72
CA LEU A 129 -23.18 -25.74 9.48
C LEU A 129 -21.84 -25.20 8.94
N LEU A 130 -20.90 -26.08 8.60
CA LEU A 130 -19.61 -25.69 7.99
C LEU A 130 -19.79 -25.06 6.59
N GLN A 131 -20.73 -25.57 5.78
CA GLN A 131 -21.04 -24.99 4.48
C GLN A 131 -21.67 -23.59 4.62
N HIS A 132 -22.62 -23.45 5.56
CA HIS A 132 -23.24 -22.16 5.87
C HIS A 132 -22.23 -21.15 6.44
N TYR A 133 -21.22 -21.62 7.18
CA TYR A 133 -20.17 -20.77 7.73
C TYR A 133 -19.29 -20.14 6.66
N ILE A 134 -18.99 -20.87 5.59
CA ILE A 134 -18.23 -20.31 4.47
C ILE A 134 -19.08 -19.38 3.62
N ARG A 135 -20.33 -19.79 3.35
CA ARG A 135 -21.25 -19.03 2.48
C ARG A 135 -21.84 -17.81 3.16
N LEU A 136 -21.73 -17.73 4.49
CA LEU A 136 -22.30 -16.66 5.32
C LEU A 136 -23.82 -16.52 5.16
N ASP A 137 -24.50 -17.63 4.82
CA ASP A 137 -25.91 -17.69 4.42
C ASP A 137 -26.78 -18.48 5.43
N SER A 138 -26.34 -18.58 6.68
CA SER A 138 -27.06 -19.34 7.71
C SER A 138 -28.46 -18.77 7.96
N PRO A 139 -29.53 -19.59 7.94
CA PRO A 139 -30.89 -19.11 8.15
C PRO A 139 -31.15 -18.57 9.57
N GLY A 140 -30.37 -19.01 10.57
CA GLY A 140 -30.48 -18.53 11.95
C GLY A 140 -29.63 -17.28 12.25
N HIS A 141 -28.58 -17.07 11.47
CA HIS A 141 -27.61 -15.98 11.64
C HIS A 141 -27.18 -15.43 10.27
N PRO A 142 -28.09 -14.77 9.53
CA PRO A 142 -27.76 -14.25 8.21
C PRO A 142 -26.78 -13.08 8.33
N VAL A 143 -25.70 -13.12 7.57
CA VAL A 143 -24.81 -11.96 7.42
C VAL A 143 -25.37 -11.07 6.32
N GLU A 144 -25.56 -9.79 6.63
CA GLU A 144 -26.10 -8.83 5.66
C GLU A 144 -25.11 -8.63 4.51
N GLN A 145 -25.55 -8.91 3.29
CA GLN A 145 -24.69 -8.79 2.09
C GLN A 145 -24.25 -7.34 1.83
N GLY A 146 -25.04 -6.35 2.26
CA GLY A 146 -24.69 -4.93 2.17
C GLY A 146 -23.39 -4.60 2.90
N ILE A 147 -23.24 -5.09 4.14
CA ILE A 147 -22.05 -4.85 4.97
C ILE A 147 -20.79 -5.44 4.30
N LEU A 148 -20.90 -6.66 3.76
CA LEU A 148 -19.78 -7.29 3.06
C LEU A 148 -19.41 -6.53 1.78
N GLN A 149 -20.40 -6.05 1.04
CA GLN A 149 -20.17 -5.28 -0.17
C GLN A 149 -19.51 -3.93 0.15
N ASP A 150 -19.94 -3.25 1.22
CA ASP A 150 -19.35 -1.99 1.68
C ASP A 150 -17.89 -2.19 2.12
N ARG A 151 -17.58 -3.29 2.82
CA ARG A 151 -16.18 -3.65 3.16
C ARG A 151 -15.34 -3.89 1.91
N ARG A 152 -15.88 -4.61 0.91
CA ARG A 152 -15.18 -4.84 -0.37
C ARG A 152 -14.94 -3.53 -1.11
N ASN A 153 -15.93 -2.65 -1.15
CA ASN A 153 -15.80 -1.31 -1.74
C ASN A 153 -14.72 -0.50 -1.01
N THR A 154 -14.73 -0.52 0.33
CA THR A 154 -13.71 0.16 1.16
C THR A 154 -12.31 -0.42 0.94
N LEU A 155 -12.19 -1.74 0.81
CA LEU A 155 -10.94 -2.42 0.51
C LEU A 155 -10.38 -1.99 -0.86
N ILE A 156 -11.22 -1.94 -1.89
CA ILE A 156 -10.81 -1.54 -3.24
C ILE A 156 -10.45 -0.06 -3.28
N ASP A 157 -11.31 0.79 -2.71
CA ASP A 157 -11.19 2.24 -2.78
C ASP A 157 -10.07 2.80 -1.89
N THR A 158 -9.86 2.22 -0.70
CA THR A 158 -8.82 2.67 0.24
C THR A 158 -7.60 1.75 0.16
N GLY A 159 -7.73 0.47 0.51
CA GLY A 159 -6.60 -0.47 0.49
C GLY A 159 -5.95 -0.67 -0.89
N GLY A 160 -6.77 -0.63 -1.95
CA GLY A 160 -6.34 -0.76 -3.35
C GLY A 160 -5.83 0.53 -3.98
N PHE A 161 -6.04 1.70 -3.36
CA PHE A 161 -5.68 2.99 -3.95
C PHE A 161 -4.20 3.08 -4.37
N PRO A 162 -3.21 2.68 -3.53
CA PRO A 162 -1.81 2.74 -3.94
C PRO A 162 -1.50 1.91 -5.19
N LEU A 163 -2.21 0.80 -5.39
CA LEU A 163 -2.05 -0.05 -6.56
C LEU A 163 -2.66 0.55 -7.81
N LEU A 164 -3.84 1.17 -7.67
CA LEU A 164 -4.46 1.90 -8.75
C LEU A 164 -3.54 3.03 -9.26
N VAL A 165 -2.88 3.74 -8.35
CA VAL A 165 -1.89 4.78 -8.72
C VAL A 165 -0.67 4.18 -9.41
N GLN A 166 -0.12 3.07 -8.92
CA GLN A 166 1.02 2.42 -9.58
C GLN A 166 0.65 1.96 -11.00
N HIS A 167 -0.55 1.40 -11.18
CA HIS A 167 -1.04 0.98 -12.48
C HIS A 167 -1.29 2.18 -13.42
N SER A 168 -1.85 3.27 -12.90
CA SER A 168 -2.06 4.50 -13.68
C SER A 168 -0.73 5.11 -14.12
N LEU A 169 0.31 5.08 -13.28
CA LEU A 169 1.65 5.56 -13.64
C LEU A 169 2.32 4.72 -14.73
N ALA A 170 2.03 3.42 -14.78
CA ALA A 170 2.49 2.54 -15.85
C ALA A 170 1.73 2.77 -17.17
N SER A 171 0.55 3.38 -17.11
CA SER A 171 -0.36 3.55 -18.24
C SER A 171 -0.33 5.01 -18.76
N PRO A 172 0.27 5.30 -19.93
CA PRO A 172 0.51 6.67 -20.39
C PRO A 172 -0.73 7.52 -20.70
N TYR A 173 -1.94 6.95 -20.70
CA TYR A 173 -3.19 7.63 -21.10
C TYR A 173 -4.33 7.52 -20.06
N SER A 174 -4.06 7.06 -18.84
CA SER A 174 -5.13 6.95 -17.85
C SER A 174 -5.44 8.34 -17.24
N GLU A 175 -6.64 8.86 -17.49
CA GLU A 175 -7.13 10.12 -16.88
C GLU A 175 -7.78 9.91 -15.50
N GLN A 176 -7.84 8.66 -15.00
CA GLN A 176 -8.54 8.31 -13.77
C GLN A 176 -7.91 8.92 -12.51
N ILE A 177 -6.61 9.24 -12.54
CA ILE A 177 -5.86 9.71 -11.38
C ILE A 177 -5.12 11.00 -11.76
N PRO A 178 -5.24 12.08 -10.97
CA PRO A 178 -4.54 13.32 -11.24
C PRO A 178 -3.01 13.12 -11.18
N PRO A 179 -2.22 13.92 -11.90
CA PRO A 179 -0.78 13.74 -11.93
C PRO A 179 -0.18 13.92 -10.53
N LEU A 180 0.84 13.12 -10.17
CA LEU A 180 1.49 13.14 -8.85
C LEU A 180 1.99 14.52 -8.41
N THR A 181 2.30 15.39 -9.38
CA THR A 181 2.80 16.74 -9.11
C THR A 181 1.70 17.78 -8.88
N SER A 182 0.43 17.39 -8.90
CA SER A 182 -0.70 18.30 -8.71
C SER A 182 -1.13 18.36 -7.25
N ASP A 183 -1.66 19.52 -6.85
CA ASP A 183 -2.27 19.72 -5.54
C ASP A 183 -3.53 18.86 -5.35
N ALA A 184 -4.25 18.57 -6.45
CA ALA A 184 -5.39 17.66 -6.45
C ALA A 184 -4.99 16.24 -6.01
N PHE A 185 -3.85 15.73 -6.50
CA PHE A 185 -3.33 14.44 -6.04
C PHE A 185 -2.90 14.48 -4.57
N LYS A 186 -2.30 15.59 -4.12
CA LYS A 186 -1.92 15.76 -2.70
C LYS A 186 -3.14 15.68 -1.77
N ALA A 187 -4.21 16.39 -2.11
CA ALA A 187 -5.45 16.35 -1.35
C ALA A 187 -6.06 14.94 -1.34
N LEU A 188 -6.12 14.28 -2.50
CA LEU A 188 -6.64 12.91 -2.63
C LEU A 188 -5.82 11.90 -1.82
N LEU A 189 -4.49 11.98 -1.85
CA LEU A 189 -3.63 11.10 -1.06
C LEU A 189 -3.87 11.30 0.44
N ALA A 190 -3.96 12.54 0.91
CA ALA A 190 -4.22 12.85 2.30
C ALA A 190 -5.60 12.33 2.74
N GLU A 191 -6.64 12.50 1.92
CA GLU A 191 -7.98 11.96 2.17
C GLU A 191 -7.93 10.44 2.31
N LYS A 192 -7.36 9.73 1.34
CA LYS A 192 -7.28 8.25 1.36
C LYS A 192 -6.41 7.73 2.50
N ALA A 193 -5.31 8.43 2.83
CA ALA A 193 -4.46 8.09 3.97
C ALA A 193 -5.22 8.25 5.29
N ASN A 194 -5.98 9.33 5.47
CA ASN A 194 -6.79 9.53 6.67
C ASN A 194 -7.92 8.49 6.80
N THR A 195 -8.58 8.13 5.69
CA THR A 195 -9.59 7.05 5.68
C THR A 195 -8.95 5.71 6.05
N TYR A 196 -7.74 5.42 5.56
CA TYR A 196 -7.00 4.22 5.93
C TYR A 196 -6.64 4.20 7.43
N LEU A 197 -6.12 5.31 7.96
CA LEU A 197 -5.83 5.47 9.39
C LEU A 197 -7.08 5.31 10.26
N ALA A 198 -8.24 5.73 9.76
CA ALA A 198 -9.53 5.59 10.43
C ALA A 198 -10.13 4.16 10.34
N THR A 199 -9.53 3.25 9.57
CA THR A 199 -10.06 1.91 9.30
C THR A 199 -9.11 0.82 9.82
N PRO A 200 -9.21 0.42 11.11
CA PRO A 200 -8.23 -0.47 11.75
C PRO A 200 -8.08 -1.84 11.11
N TRP A 201 -9.16 -2.43 10.59
CA TRP A 201 -9.12 -3.78 10.01
C TRP A 201 -8.36 -3.85 8.67
N LEU A 202 -8.14 -2.70 8.00
CA LEU A 202 -7.31 -2.61 6.80
C LEU A 202 -5.82 -2.46 7.13
N GLN A 203 -5.48 -2.13 8.38
CA GLN A 203 -4.12 -1.79 8.77
C GLN A 203 -3.25 -3.04 8.73
N THR A 204 -2.36 -3.05 7.75
CA THR A 204 -1.35 -4.10 7.58
C THR A 204 -0.05 -3.47 7.13
N ARG A 205 1.05 -4.12 7.49
CA ARG A 205 2.40 -3.66 7.16
C ARG A 205 2.57 -3.42 5.66
N LEU A 206 1.99 -4.28 4.84
CA LEU A 206 2.08 -4.22 3.40
C LEU A 206 1.38 -2.97 2.84
N ILE A 207 0.10 -2.76 3.21
CA ILE A 207 -0.69 -1.62 2.72
C ILE A 207 -0.11 -0.31 3.27
N THR A 208 0.26 -0.26 4.56
CA THR A 208 0.94 0.90 5.16
C THR A 208 2.22 1.24 4.41
N GLY A 209 3.02 0.23 4.07
CA GLY A 209 4.25 0.39 3.28
C GLY A 209 3.98 0.95 1.87
N TRP A 210 2.88 0.57 1.22
CA TRP A 210 2.50 1.12 -0.09
C TRP A 210 2.12 2.60 -0.01
N TYR A 211 1.34 2.99 1.00
CA TYR A 211 1.00 4.40 1.22
C TYR A 211 2.25 5.26 1.48
N ILE A 212 3.17 4.78 2.32
CA ILE A 212 4.45 5.47 2.57
C ILE A 212 5.26 5.60 1.27
N THR A 213 5.35 4.52 0.48
CA THR A 213 6.08 4.53 -0.79
C THR A 213 5.46 5.52 -1.78
N LEU A 214 4.13 5.54 -1.86
CA LEU A 214 3.39 6.45 -2.74
C LEU A 214 3.62 7.91 -2.35
N ALA A 215 3.64 8.22 -1.06
CA ALA A 215 3.90 9.56 -0.59
C ALA A 215 5.35 10.02 -0.87
N LEU A 216 6.32 9.11 -0.75
CA LEU A 216 7.70 9.37 -1.18
C LEU A 216 7.78 9.62 -2.70
N ASP A 217 7.08 8.82 -3.51
CA ASP A 217 7.05 8.96 -4.97
C ASP A 217 6.39 10.29 -5.40
N GLN A 218 5.36 10.73 -4.68
CA GLN A 218 4.76 12.06 -4.85
C GLN A 218 5.76 13.17 -4.54
N ALA A 219 6.41 13.12 -3.37
CA ALA A 219 7.39 14.13 -2.94
C ALA A 219 8.58 14.22 -3.91
N ILE A 220 9.08 13.07 -4.39
CA ILE A 220 10.15 13.01 -5.41
C ILE A 220 9.68 13.68 -6.71
N SER A 221 8.46 13.40 -7.16
CA SER A 221 7.91 13.96 -8.39
C SER A 221 7.73 15.48 -8.28
N HIS A 222 7.25 15.97 -7.14
CA HIS A 222 7.11 17.41 -6.89
C HIS A 222 8.47 18.12 -6.91
N LYS A 223 9.48 17.57 -6.22
CA LYS A 223 10.83 18.16 -6.22
C LYS A 223 11.52 18.11 -7.59
N LYS A 224 11.26 17.10 -8.41
CA LYS A 224 11.72 17.07 -9.80
C LYS A 224 11.06 18.17 -10.63
N ARG A 225 9.77 18.41 -10.43
CA ARG A 225 9.05 19.54 -11.07
C ARG A 225 9.63 20.88 -10.61
N ASP A 226 9.87 21.06 -9.32
CA ASP A 226 10.46 22.29 -8.79
C ASP A 226 11.89 22.54 -9.31
N ALA A 227 12.65 21.48 -9.61
CA ALA A 227 13.96 21.59 -10.26
C ALA A 227 13.88 21.95 -11.75
N LEU A 228 12.72 21.76 -12.40
CA LEU A 228 12.49 22.08 -13.81
C LEU A 228 11.74 23.41 -14.00
N ASP A 229 11.10 23.93 -12.95
CA ASP A 229 10.36 25.18 -12.99
C ASP A 229 11.30 26.39 -12.81
N ASP A 230 11.86 26.83 -13.93
CA ASP A 230 12.73 28.01 -14.00
C ASP A 230 12.07 29.27 -13.42
N ALA A 231 10.75 29.43 -13.55
CA ALA A 231 10.04 30.62 -13.04
C ALA A 231 10.03 30.65 -11.51
N ARG A 232 9.80 29.50 -10.86
CA ARG A 232 9.90 29.36 -9.40
C ARG A 232 11.32 29.58 -8.90
N LEU A 233 12.32 29.02 -9.58
CA LEU A 233 13.74 29.22 -9.23
C LEU A 233 14.14 30.69 -9.32
N ARG A 234 13.64 31.37 -10.36
CA ARG A 234 13.84 32.79 -10.60
C ARG A 234 13.19 33.68 -9.53
N ALA A 235 12.01 33.32 -9.03
CA ALA A 235 11.32 34.04 -7.96
C ALA A 235 12.07 34.02 -6.62
N HIS A 236 12.89 32.99 -6.37
CA HIS A 236 13.69 32.87 -5.14
C HIS A 236 14.98 33.71 -5.15
N LEU A 237 15.32 34.37 -6.26
CA LEU A 237 16.46 35.28 -6.35
C LEU A 237 16.16 36.61 -5.63
N LYS A 238 16.66 36.77 -4.40
CA LYS A 238 16.44 37.97 -3.56
C LYS A 238 17.00 39.29 -4.14
N ARG A 239 17.96 39.24 -5.06
CA ARG A 239 18.59 40.41 -5.70
C ARG A 239 18.77 40.15 -7.19
N ARG A 240 17.74 40.46 -7.97
CA ARG A 240 17.80 40.43 -9.44
C ARG A 240 18.38 41.72 -9.97
N TRP A 241 19.14 41.64 -11.07
CA TRP A 241 19.54 42.84 -11.80
C TRP A 241 18.29 43.57 -12.32
N PRO A 242 18.25 44.91 -12.31
CA PRO A 242 17.14 45.66 -12.89
C PRO A 242 17.13 45.45 -14.43
N SER A 243 16.39 44.44 -14.88
CA SER A 243 16.11 44.17 -16.29
C SER A 243 14.61 44.28 -16.57
N LEU A 244 14.26 44.39 -17.85
CA LEU A 244 12.88 44.61 -18.28
C LEU A 244 11.96 43.40 -17.96
N SER A 245 12.52 42.20 -17.77
CA SER A 245 11.76 41.02 -17.31
C SER A 245 11.25 41.11 -15.87
N LEU A 246 11.82 42.00 -15.04
CA LEU A 246 11.28 42.28 -13.70
C LEU A 246 10.01 43.15 -13.77
N LEU A 247 9.93 44.04 -14.76
CA LEU A 247 8.81 44.95 -14.98
C LEU A 247 7.69 44.29 -15.81
N LEU A 248 8.03 43.36 -16.69
CA LEU A 248 7.11 42.63 -17.56
C LEU A 248 7.34 41.10 -17.44
N PRO A 249 6.84 40.45 -16.37
CA PRO A 249 7.13 39.05 -16.08
C PRO A 249 6.48 38.04 -17.06
N HIS A 250 5.52 38.46 -17.89
CA HIS A 250 4.80 37.60 -18.84
C HIS A 250 5.39 37.63 -20.26
N PHE A 251 6.50 38.33 -20.47
CA PHE A 251 7.08 38.51 -21.79
C PHE A 251 8.45 37.81 -21.86
N ASP A 252 8.47 36.59 -22.40
CA ASP A 252 9.66 35.72 -22.42
C ASP A 252 10.88 36.34 -23.12
N HIS A 253 10.65 37.28 -24.05
CA HIS A 253 11.70 37.99 -24.78
C HIS A 253 12.07 39.36 -24.18
N ALA A 254 11.56 39.71 -22.99
CA ALA A 254 11.74 41.04 -22.39
C ALA A 254 13.22 41.40 -22.20
N ASP A 255 14.02 40.43 -21.75
CA ASP A 255 15.45 40.64 -21.55
C ASP A 255 16.20 40.79 -22.88
N GLN A 256 15.80 40.06 -23.94
CA GLN A 256 16.40 40.18 -25.27
C GLN A 256 16.11 41.56 -25.88
N ILE A 257 14.89 42.07 -25.74
CA ILE A 257 14.50 43.41 -26.18
C ILE A 257 15.25 44.49 -25.37
N TRP A 258 15.40 44.30 -24.07
CA TRP A 258 16.15 45.22 -23.21
C TRP A 258 17.61 45.37 -23.63
N TYR A 259 18.30 44.25 -23.88
CA TYR A 259 19.68 44.28 -24.36
C TYR A 259 19.77 44.90 -25.76
N LEU A 260 18.83 44.59 -26.66
CA LEU A 260 18.79 45.18 -28.00
C LEU A 260 18.60 46.70 -27.93
N ALA A 261 17.69 47.17 -27.07
CA ALA A 261 17.45 48.60 -26.86
C ALA A 261 18.71 49.31 -26.33
N LEU A 262 19.42 48.71 -25.37
CA LEU A 262 20.68 49.25 -24.84
C LEU A 262 21.76 49.34 -25.93
N VAL A 263 21.89 48.33 -26.79
CA VAL A 263 22.84 48.34 -27.93
C VAL A 263 22.47 49.46 -28.91
N ILE A 264 21.22 49.55 -29.33
CA ILE A 264 20.75 50.58 -30.28
C ILE A 264 20.98 51.99 -29.71
N MET A 265 20.61 52.22 -28.45
CA MET A 265 20.80 53.51 -27.78
C MET A 265 22.28 53.85 -27.63
N SER A 266 23.14 52.86 -27.35
CA SER A 266 24.59 53.09 -27.29
C SER A 266 25.15 53.50 -28.66
N LEU A 267 24.72 52.84 -29.75
CA LEU A 267 25.14 53.18 -31.11
C LEU A 267 24.68 54.59 -31.49
N LEU A 268 23.43 54.95 -31.20
CA LEU A 268 22.89 56.30 -31.44
C LEU A 268 23.65 57.38 -30.65
N ALA A 269 24.03 57.09 -29.40
CA ALA A 269 24.82 57.99 -28.58
C ALA A 269 26.23 58.20 -29.14
N PHE A 270 26.86 57.14 -29.68
CA PHE A 270 28.15 57.26 -30.37
C PHE A 270 28.06 58.03 -31.69
N PHE A 271 27.01 57.82 -32.49
CA PHE A 271 26.79 58.56 -33.74
C PHE A 271 26.45 60.03 -33.54
N SER A 272 25.81 60.38 -32.42
CA SER A 272 25.48 61.77 -32.06
C SER A 272 26.57 62.47 -31.27
N GLU A 273 27.79 61.92 -31.21
CA GLU A 273 28.95 62.46 -30.48
C GLU A 273 28.76 62.61 -28.96
N HIS A 274 27.76 61.94 -28.37
CA HIS A 274 27.53 61.89 -26.93
C HIS A 274 28.34 60.75 -26.28
N TRP A 275 29.66 60.80 -26.43
CA TRP A 275 30.60 59.73 -26.05
C TRP A 275 30.49 59.25 -24.60
N LEU A 276 30.23 60.18 -23.65
CA LEU A 276 30.05 59.85 -22.23
C LEU A 276 28.82 58.97 -21.98
N ILE A 277 27.71 59.27 -22.67
CA ILE A 277 26.45 58.52 -22.54
C ILE A 277 26.60 57.15 -23.18
N GLY A 278 27.23 57.08 -24.37
CA GLY A 278 27.55 55.82 -25.04
C GLY A 278 28.45 54.91 -24.19
N GLY A 279 29.49 55.48 -23.56
CA GLY A 279 30.37 54.77 -22.64
C GLY A 279 29.65 54.23 -21.39
N LEU A 280 28.78 55.02 -20.77
CA LEU A 280 28.00 54.59 -19.60
C LEU A 280 27.02 53.48 -19.97
N LEU A 281 26.32 53.58 -21.10
CA LEU A 281 25.40 52.54 -21.60
C LEU A 281 26.14 51.23 -21.91
N MET A 282 27.33 51.29 -22.50
CA MET A 282 28.16 50.10 -22.71
C MET A 282 28.66 49.49 -21.40
N GLY A 283 29.06 50.32 -20.43
CA GLY A 283 29.39 49.86 -19.08
C GLY A 283 28.21 49.18 -18.39
N TRP A 284 27.01 49.76 -18.51
CA TRP A 284 25.76 49.18 -18.00
C TRP A 284 25.43 47.85 -18.67
N LEU A 285 25.60 47.75 -19.99
CA LEU A 285 25.41 46.51 -20.75
C LEU A 285 26.39 45.43 -20.29
N TYR A 286 27.68 45.76 -20.10
CA TYR A 286 28.67 44.80 -19.61
C TYR A 286 28.36 44.31 -18.19
N LEU A 287 27.95 45.20 -17.28
CA LEU A 287 27.51 44.84 -15.94
C LEU A 287 26.26 43.96 -15.94
N SER A 288 25.30 44.26 -16.81
CA SER A 288 24.07 43.47 -16.96
C SER A 288 24.35 42.04 -17.46
N LEU A 289 25.29 41.89 -18.39
CA LEU A 289 25.69 40.58 -18.91
C LEU A 289 26.45 39.74 -17.86
N LEU A 290 27.30 40.39 -17.06
CA LEU A 290 27.95 39.75 -15.90
C LEU A 290 26.93 39.34 -14.82
N ALA A 291 25.95 40.19 -14.53
CA ALA A 291 24.89 39.89 -13.58
C ALA A 291 24.03 38.71 -14.06
N HIS A 292 23.65 38.68 -15.34
CA HIS A 292 22.90 37.57 -15.92
C HIS A 292 23.68 36.24 -15.90
N ARG A 293 25.00 36.26 -16.14
CA ARG A 293 25.86 35.08 -15.98
C ARG A 293 25.87 34.59 -14.52
N ARG A 294 25.97 35.50 -13.54
CA ARG A 294 25.90 35.14 -12.11
C ARG A 294 24.54 34.54 -11.74
N GLU A 295 23.45 35.12 -12.22
CA GLU A 295 22.10 34.61 -12.00
C GLU A 295 21.92 33.22 -12.61
N ARG A 296 22.41 33.00 -13.83
CA ARG A 296 22.37 31.69 -14.48
C ARG A 296 23.15 30.64 -13.69
N ILE A 297 24.38 30.95 -13.26
CA ILE A 297 25.19 30.05 -12.42
C ILE A 297 24.46 29.74 -11.09
N PHE A 298 23.79 30.73 -10.50
CA PHE A 298 23.01 30.50 -9.28
C PHE A 298 21.79 29.59 -9.54
N ILE A 299 21.08 29.79 -10.65
CA ILE A 299 19.94 28.94 -11.02
C ILE A 299 20.43 27.50 -11.30
N GLU A 300 21.52 27.35 -12.04
CA GLU A 300 22.13 26.04 -12.34
C GLU A 300 22.56 25.32 -11.06
N THR A 301 23.28 25.99 -10.15
CA THR A 301 23.69 25.38 -8.86
C THR A 301 22.49 25.04 -7.98
N ARG A 302 21.44 25.88 -7.98
CA ARG A 302 20.21 25.58 -7.23
C ARG A 302 19.46 24.39 -7.83
N ARG A 303 19.40 24.30 -9.16
CA ARG A 303 18.80 23.18 -9.88
C ARG A 303 19.55 21.88 -9.61
N GLU A 304 20.87 21.91 -9.62
CA GLU A 304 21.72 20.77 -9.25
C GLU A 304 21.44 20.33 -7.81
N HIS A 305 21.42 21.26 -6.86
CA HIS A 305 21.12 20.96 -5.45
C HIS A 305 19.73 20.31 -5.26
N LEU A 306 18.71 20.79 -5.95
CA LEU A 306 17.37 20.19 -5.91
C LEU A 306 17.36 18.80 -6.57
N ALA A 307 18.06 18.63 -7.69
CA ALA A 307 18.18 17.34 -8.37
C ALA A 307 18.95 16.31 -7.51
N GLU A 308 20.01 16.71 -6.82
CA GLU A 308 20.75 15.88 -5.87
C GLU A 308 19.87 15.46 -4.69
N ARG A 309 19.09 16.37 -4.13
CA ARG A 309 18.11 16.06 -3.07
C ARG A 309 17.05 15.06 -3.56
N ALA A 310 16.53 15.24 -4.78
CA ALA A 310 15.58 14.28 -5.37
C ALA A 310 16.21 12.90 -5.58
N LYS A 311 17.49 12.83 -5.99
CA LYS A 311 18.25 11.57 -6.07
C LYS A 311 18.45 10.91 -4.70
N ALA A 312 18.75 11.70 -3.66
CA ALA A 312 18.88 11.21 -2.29
C ALA A 312 17.55 10.63 -1.77
N MET A 313 16.43 11.32 -2.01
CA MET A 313 15.09 10.82 -1.66
C MET A 313 14.77 9.52 -2.39
N LYS A 314 15.05 9.44 -3.69
CA LYS A 314 14.88 8.21 -4.46
C LYS A 314 15.69 7.06 -3.85
N LYS A 315 16.95 7.30 -3.47
CA LYS A 315 17.78 6.29 -2.82
C LYS A 315 17.20 5.80 -1.49
N VAL A 316 16.60 6.70 -0.69
CA VAL A 316 15.92 6.32 0.56
C VAL A 316 14.67 5.51 0.27
N ARG A 317 13.86 5.92 -0.71
CA ARG A 317 12.68 5.18 -1.18
C ARG A 317 13.04 3.77 -1.66
N ASP A 318 14.07 3.63 -2.48
CA ASP A 318 14.50 2.33 -3.00
C ASP A 318 15.03 1.41 -1.88
N ARG A 319 15.74 1.97 -0.88
CA ARG A 319 16.17 1.22 0.32
C ARG A 319 15.01 0.81 1.22
N PHE A 320 13.99 1.65 1.34
CA PHE A 320 12.78 1.34 2.11
C PHE A 320 12.00 0.19 1.46
N VAL A 321 11.77 0.24 0.14
CA VAL A 321 11.11 -0.84 -0.61
C VAL A 321 11.87 -2.17 -0.48
N GLN A 322 13.21 -2.12 -0.43
CA GLN A 322 14.06 -3.29 -0.23
C GLN A 322 14.17 -3.74 1.24
N SER A 323 13.46 -3.11 2.18
CA SER A 323 13.53 -3.40 3.63
C SER A 323 14.95 -3.28 4.22
N GLN A 324 15.84 -2.50 3.59
CA GLN A 324 17.23 -2.31 4.01
C GLN A 324 17.42 -1.10 4.94
N LEU A 325 16.35 -0.32 5.14
CA LEU A 325 16.37 0.87 5.98
C LEU A 325 15.82 0.53 7.36
N PRO A 326 16.55 0.79 8.46
CA PRO A 326 16.00 0.62 9.80
C PRO A 326 14.80 1.55 9.99
N ASN A 327 13.69 1.01 10.49
CA ASN A 327 12.39 1.67 10.58
C ASN A 327 12.47 3.00 11.37
N ASP A 328 13.31 3.08 12.40
CA ASP A 328 13.49 4.28 13.24
C ASP A 328 14.10 5.47 12.49
N LYS A 329 14.87 5.21 11.41
CA LYS A 329 15.53 6.27 10.65
C LYS A 329 14.63 6.87 9.58
N LEU A 330 13.52 6.20 9.22
CA LEU A 330 12.64 6.67 8.15
C LEU A 330 11.96 7.99 8.52
N SER A 331 11.38 8.08 9.74
CA SER A 331 10.71 9.30 10.20
C SER A 331 11.67 10.50 10.25
N PHE A 332 12.90 10.28 10.72
CA PHE A 332 13.94 11.32 10.75
C PHE A 332 14.33 11.78 9.34
N LEU A 333 14.56 10.84 8.42
CA LEU A 333 14.94 11.16 7.04
C LEU A 333 13.81 11.91 6.30
N VAL A 334 12.55 11.50 6.49
CA VAL A 334 11.39 12.19 5.92
C VAL A 334 11.29 13.63 6.45
N ARG A 335 11.47 13.84 7.76
CA ARG A 335 11.53 15.21 8.33
C ARG A 335 12.67 16.04 7.77
N GLN A 336 13.85 15.45 7.58
CA GLN A 336 14.99 16.14 6.99
C GLN A 336 14.74 16.54 5.53
N PHE A 337 13.95 15.75 4.80
CA PHE A 337 13.56 16.04 3.42
C PHE A 337 12.45 17.09 3.32
N ASP A 338 11.73 17.34 4.42
CA ASP A 338 10.60 18.26 4.53
C ASP A 338 10.91 19.51 5.36
N GLU A 339 11.96 20.24 4.97
CA GLU A 339 12.44 21.43 5.70
C GLU A 339 11.38 22.54 5.92
N HIS A 340 10.27 22.53 5.16
CA HIS A 340 9.21 23.55 5.20
C HIS A 340 7.78 22.99 5.32
N GLY A 341 7.59 21.68 5.51
CA GLY A 341 6.24 21.08 5.58
C GLY A 341 5.47 21.13 4.25
N GLU A 342 6.17 21.28 3.14
CA GLU A 342 5.57 21.49 1.81
C GLU A 342 5.21 20.16 1.14
N TYR A 343 5.96 19.09 1.43
CA TYR A 343 5.93 17.88 0.61
C TYR A 343 5.20 16.71 1.27
N PHE A 344 5.15 16.66 2.60
CA PHE A 344 4.51 15.57 3.33
C PHE A 344 3.34 16.08 4.16
N ASP A 345 2.23 15.36 4.10
CA ASP A 345 1.07 15.58 4.96
C ASP A 345 1.31 14.96 6.36
N PRO A 346 0.76 15.51 7.45
CA PRO A 346 0.95 14.97 8.80
C PRO A 346 0.54 13.50 8.94
N SER A 347 -0.46 13.06 8.16
CA SER A 347 -0.93 11.67 8.10
C SER A 347 0.18 10.67 7.80
N ILE A 348 1.21 11.07 7.05
CA ILE A 348 2.34 10.21 6.68
C ILE A 348 3.20 9.86 7.89
N PHE A 349 3.33 10.76 8.87
CA PHE A 349 4.07 10.47 10.09
C PHE A 349 3.34 9.46 10.98
N GLU A 350 2.00 9.50 11.00
CA GLU A 350 1.20 8.48 11.68
C GLU A 350 1.29 7.13 10.95
N LEU A 351 1.30 7.12 9.60
CA LEU A 351 1.54 5.89 8.83
C LEU A 351 2.92 5.29 9.11
N ILE A 352 3.98 6.11 9.19
CA ILE A 352 5.33 5.65 9.54
C ILE A 352 5.34 5.07 10.96
N ARG A 353 4.62 5.68 11.89
CA ARG A 353 4.49 5.18 13.26
C ARG A 353 3.76 3.84 13.31
N LEU A 354 2.66 3.68 12.57
CA LEU A 354 1.96 2.39 12.45
C LEU A 354 2.89 1.31 11.87
N TYR A 355 3.63 1.65 10.81
CA TYR A 355 4.59 0.73 10.19
C TYR A 355 5.70 0.27 11.17
N GLN A 356 6.10 1.14 12.12
CA GLN A 356 7.07 0.82 13.17
C GLN A 356 6.49 -0.07 14.27
N LEU A 357 5.20 0.06 14.59
CA LEU A 357 4.54 -0.74 15.62
C LEU A 357 4.23 -2.17 15.15
N GLU A 358 4.09 -2.37 13.84
CA GLU A 358 3.83 -3.67 13.22
C GLU A 358 5.12 -4.48 12.93
N SER A 359 6.31 -3.97 13.31
CA SER A 359 7.61 -4.66 13.17
C SER A 359 8.12 -5.20 14.50
#